data_AF-A0A072N835-F1
#
_entry.id   AF-A0A072N835-F1
#
_cell.length_a   1.000
_cell.length_b   1.000
_cell.length_c   1.000
_cell.angle_alpha   90.00
_cell.angle_beta   90.00
_cell.angle_gamma   90.00
#
_symmetry.space_group_name_H-M   'P 1'
#
loop_
_entity.id
_entity.type
_entity.pdbx_description
1 polymer ?
#
loop_
_entity_poly.entity_id
_entity_poly.type
_entity_poly.pdbx_seq_one_letter_code
_entity_poly.pdbx_strand_id
1 'polypeptide(L)'
;MEPFPNFVAIQWFSFAEQVFYQRLIEIPPEWKEKMRALAPMVTHVDVRMRPRYILAFGLAPGGEIVVWMKNQIGNEVELARFQANKIERSPAIYRNSTKEYLEENGAYLEKHGIPLTGW
;
A
#
# COMPACT_ATOMS: atom_id res chain seq x y z
N MET A 1 5.91 -26.04 6.05
CA MET A 1 6.23 -25.27 4.83
C MET A 1 5.62 -23.89 5.05
N GLU A 2 6.42 -22.84 5.22
CA GLU A 2 5.88 -21.47 5.25
C GLU A 2 5.58 -21.05 3.81
N PRO A 3 4.31 -20.86 3.40
CA PRO A 3 4.01 -20.52 2.02
C PRO A 3 4.47 -19.08 1.76
N PHE A 4 5.52 -18.94 0.95
CA PHE A 4 5.85 -17.68 0.30
C PHE A 4 5.02 -17.60 -0.98
N PRO A 5 4.23 -16.53 -1.20
CA PRO A 5 3.30 -16.50 -2.32
C PRO A 5 4.06 -16.45 -3.65
N ASN A 6 3.56 -17.18 -4.65
CA ASN A 6 4.04 -17.06 -6.04
C ASN A 6 3.34 -15.90 -6.77
N PHE A 7 2.12 -15.55 -6.33
CA PHE A 7 1.32 -14.49 -6.92
C PHE A 7 0.59 -13.69 -5.85
N VAL A 8 0.40 -12.40 -6.11
CA VAL A 8 -0.40 -11.50 -5.29
C VAL A 8 -1.33 -10.72 -6.22
N ALA A 9 -2.63 -10.91 -6.05
CA ALA A 9 -3.67 -10.15 -6.75
C ALA A 9 -4.17 -9.03 -5.84
N ILE A 10 -4.09 -7.79 -6.30
CA ILE A 10 -4.50 -6.61 -5.55
C ILE A 10 -5.51 -5.84 -6.38
N GLN A 11 -6.58 -5.40 -5.73
CA GLN A 11 -7.56 -4.48 -6.28
C GLN A 11 -7.92 -3.47 -5.21
N TRP A 12 -7.93 -2.18 -5.55
CA TRP A 12 -8.27 -1.12 -4.60
C TRP A 12 -9.05 0.00 -5.27
N PHE A 13 -9.67 0.84 -4.44
CA PHE A 13 -10.34 2.06 -4.84
C PHE A 13 -9.51 3.27 -4.42
N SER A 14 -9.18 4.14 -5.37
CA SER A 14 -8.54 5.43 -5.11
C SER A 14 -9.62 6.45 -4.79
N PHE A 15 -9.74 6.85 -3.52
CA PHE A 15 -10.70 7.90 -3.10
C PHE A 15 -10.36 9.26 -3.71
N ALA A 16 -9.07 9.56 -3.91
CA ALA A 16 -8.64 10.81 -4.52
C ALA A 16 -9.09 10.94 -5.99
N GLU A 17 -9.17 9.83 -6.72
CA GLU A 17 -9.51 9.83 -8.16
C GLU A 17 -10.91 9.25 -8.45
N GLN A 18 -11.53 8.62 -7.46
CA GLN A 18 -12.81 7.92 -7.56
C GLN A 18 -12.83 6.82 -8.65
N VAL A 19 -11.75 6.03 -8.69
CA VAL A 19 -11.53 4.94 -9.65
C VAL A 19 -11.04 3.66 -8.97
N PHE A 20 -11.30 2.51 -9.60
CA PHE A 20 -10.72 1.23 -9.19
C PHE A 20 -9.46 0.92 -9.98
N TYR A 21 -8.47 0.36 -9.29
CA TYR A 21 -7.27 -0.21 -9.87
C TYR A 21 -7.17 -1.70 -9.55
N GLN A 22 -6.53 -2.46 -10.44
CA GLN A 22 -6.16 -3.85 -10.17
C GLN A 22 -4.82 -4.23 -10.78
N ARG A 23 -4.14 -5.18 -10.14
CA ARG A 23 -2.93 -5.81 -10.66
C ARG A 23 -2.79 -7.24 -10.15
N LEU A 24 -2.38 -8.15 -11.03
CA LEU A 24 -1.78 -9.42 -10.65
C LEU A 24 -0.26 -9.25 -10.70
N ILE A 25 0.41 -9.58 -9.60
CA ILE A 25 1.86 -9.50 -9.45
C ILE A 25 2.39 -10.93 -9.29
N GLU A 26 3.27 -11.33 -10.19
CA GLU A 26 4.10 -12.52 -10.00
C GLU A 26 5.22 -12.15 -9.02
N ILE A 27 5.40 -12.96 -7.98
CA ILE A 27 6.38 -12.72 -6.93
C ILE A 27 7.66 -13.47 -7.31
N PRO A 28 8.76 -12.76 -7.60
CA PRO A 28 10.01 -13.39 -7.95
C PRO A 28 10.56 -14.23 -6.78
N PRO A 29 10.99 -15.49 -7.01
CA PRO A 29 11.48 -16.36 -5.96
C PRO A 29 12.71 -15.80 -5.23
N GLU A 30 13.52 -14.96 -5.89
CA GLU A 30 14.68 -14.31 -5.29
C GLU A 30 14.31 -13.30 -4.20
N TRP A 31 13.07 -12.80 -4.17
CA TRP A 31 12.61 -11.94 -3.06
C TRP A 31 12.62 -12.70 -1.74
N LYS A 32 12.28 -13.99 -1.77
CA LYS A 32 12.34 -14.86 -0.60
C LYS A 32 13.76 -14.95 -0.04
N GLU A 33 14.74 -15.11 -0.92
CA GLU A 33 16.14 -15.17 -0.52
C GLU A 33 16.63 -13.82 0.03
N LYS A 34 16.27 -12.70 -0.62
CA LYS A 34 16.55 -11.35 -0.11
C LYS A 34 15.94 -11.11 1.27
N MET A 35 14.74 -11.60 1.51
CA MET A 35 14.02 -11.45 2.78
C MET A 35 14.64 -12.26 3.93
N ARG A 36 15.35 -13.36 3.62
CA ARG A 36 16.10 -14.15 4.62
C ARG A 36 17.32 -13.41 5.16
N ALA A 37 17.85 -12.42 4.44
CA ALA A 37 18.97 -11.63 4.91
C ALA A 37 18.62 -10.91 6.22
N LEU A 38 19.50 -11.04 7.21
CA LEU A 38 19.29 -10.44 8.52
C LEU A 38 19.40 -8.91 8.42
N ALA A 39 18.46 -8.22 9.07
CA ALA A 39 18.44 -6.78 9.23
C ALA A 39 18.28 -6.42 10.72
N PRO A 40 18.86 -5.30 11.17
CA PRO A 40 18.71 -4.86 12.54
C PRO A 40 17.26 -4.45 12.81
N MET A 41 16.71 -4.99 13.90
CA MET A 41 15.43 -4.62 14.49
C MET A 41 15.72 -4.04 15.87
N VAL A 42 15.46 -2.74 16.04
CA VAL A 42 15.73 -2.00 17.26
C VAL A 42 14.52 -2.12 18.21
N THR A 43 14.75 -2.58 19.42
CA THR A 43 13.75 -2.60 20.49
C THR A 43 14.12 -1.58 21.57
N HIS A 44 13.24 -1.37 22.55
CA HIS A 44 13.56 -0.54 23.73
C HIS A 44 14.68 -1.13 24.61
N VAL A 45 15.06 -2.39 24.39
CA VAL A 45 16.00 -3.13 25.24
C VAL A 45 17.32 -3.41 24.49
N ASP A 46 17.23 -3.80 23.22
CA ASP A 46 18.35 -4.34 22.45
C ASP A 46 18.18 -4.12 20.94
N VAL A 47 19.23 -4.47 20.18
CA VAL A 47 19.16 -4.61 18.72
C VAL A 47 19.22 -6.08 18.37
N ARG A 48 18.22 -6.57 17.63
CA ARG A 48 18.11 -7.97 17.21
C ARG A 48 18.31 -8.08 15.71
N MET A 49 19.13 -9.03 15.28
CA MET A 49 19.28 -9.34 13.85
C MET A 49 18.21 -10.35 13.43
N ARG A 50 17.25 -9.93 12.60
CA ARG A 50 16.12 -10.76 12.16
C ARG A 50 15.91 -10.65 10.65
N PRO A 51 15.41 -11.69 9.98
CA PRO A 51 15.00 -11.60 8.57
C PRO A 51 13.98 -10.48 8.35
N ARG A 52 13.91 -9.94 7.14
CA ARG A 52 12.83 -9.04 6.73
C ARG A 52 11.60 -9.87 6.35
N TYR A 53 10.75 -10.16 7.32
CA TYR A 53 9.61 -11.07 7.15
C TYR A 53 8.32 -10.40 6.67
N ILE A 54 8.32 -9.09 6.42
CA ILE A 54 7.16 -8.34 5.92
C ILE A 54 7.40 -7.94 4.46
N LEU A 55 6.47 -8.32 3.58
CA LEU A 55 6.28 -7.69 2.26
C LEU A 55 5.17 -6.66 2.37
N ALA A 56 5.49 -5.38 2.13
CA ALA A 56 4.53 -4.29 2.14
C ALA A 56 4.27 -3.80 0.72
N PHE A 57 2.99 -3.67 0.36
CA PHE A 57 2.55 -3.13 -0.93
C PHE A 57 1.91 -1.76 -0.68
N GLY A 58 2.60 -0.68 -1.06
CA GLY A 58 2.04 0.67 -1.05
C GLY A 58 1.20 0.88 -2.29
N LEU A 59 -0.01 1.38 -2.13
CA LEU A 59 -0.96 1.64 -3.20
C LEU A 59 -1.21 3.14 -3.27
N ALA A 60 -0.82 3.76 -4.37
CA ALA A 60 -0.97 5.20 -4.58
C ALA A 60 -2.03 5.49 -5.67
N PRO A 61 -2.55 6.72 -5.74
CA PRO A 61 -3.26 7.23 -6.91
C PRO A 61 -2.44 7.10 -8.17
N GLY A 62 -3.10 7.22 -9.31
CA GLY A 62 -2.49 6.97 -10.61
C GLY A 62 -2.19 5.50 -10.86
N GLY A 63 -2.46 4.60 -9.89
CA GLY A 63 -2.26 3.16 -10.02
C GLY A 63 -0.86 2.67 -9.70
N GLU A 64 0.00 3.50 -9.08
CA GLU A 64 1.34 3.08 -8.69
C GLU A 64 1.30 2.12 -7.50
N ILE A 65 2.06 1.03 -7.61
CA ILE A 65 2.32 0.07 -6.54
C ILE A 65 3.82 0.08 -6.26
N VAL A 66 4.20 0.28 -5.01
CA VAL A 66 5.60 0.13 -4.57
C VAL A 66 5.68 -1.02 -3.58
N VAL A 67 6.65 -1.91 -3.77
CA VAL A 67 6.82 -3.09 -2.91
C VAL A 67 8.09 -2.93 -2.09
N TRP A 68 7.98 -3.14 -0.78
CA TRP A 68 9.11 -3.14 0.14
C TRP A 68 9.19 -4.44 0.91
N MET A 69 10.41 -4.83 1.29
CA MET A 69 10.64 -5.77 2.38
C MET A 69 11.07 -5.02 3.65
N LYS A 70 10.61 -5.46 4.82
CA LYS A 70 11.03 -4.93 6.12
C LYS A 70 10.87 -5.94 7.26
N ASN A 71 11.47 -5.64 8.42
CA ASN A 71 11.07 -6.25 9.70
C ASN A 71 10.65 -5.19 10.74
N GLN A 72 10.86 -3.91 10.43
CA GLN A 72 10.54 -2.78 11.28
C GLN A 72 10.25 -1.55 10.42
N ILE A 73 9.49 -0.60 10.96
CA ILE A 73 9.38 0.74 10.36
C ILE A 73 10.76 1.42 10.37
N GLY A 74 11.17 2.00 9.24
CA GLY A 74 12.44 2.71 9.08
C GLY A 74 13.59 1.88 8.50
N ASN A 75 13.39 0.59 8.23
CA ASN A 75 14.40 -0.27 7.57
C ASN A 75 13.91 -0.96 6.29
N GLU A 76 12.88 -0.37 5.69
CA GLU A 76 12.33 -0.73 4.40
C GLU A 76 13.43 -0.78 3.32
N VAL A 77 13.37 -1.82 2.48
CA VAL A 77 14.15 -1.89 1.24
C VAL A 77 13.16 -2.07 0.10
N GLU A 78 13.17 -1.16 -0.87
CA GLU A 78 12.33 -1.23 -2.05
C GLU A 78 12.77 -2.41 -2.93
N LEU A 79 11.80 -3.20 -3.38
CA LEU A 79 12.00 -4.37 -4.23
C LEU A 79 11.62 -4.08 -5.68
N ALA A 80 10.49 -3.40 -5.90
CA ALA A 80 9.96 -3.12 -7.23
C ALA A 80 8.87 -2.05 -7.20
N ARG A 81 8.61 -1.48 -8.38
CA ARG A 81 7.44 -0.66 -8.68
C ARG A 81 6.63 -1.28 -9.80
N PHE A 82 5.31 -1.15 -9.71
CA PHE A 82 4.38 -1.63 -10.73
C PHE A 82 3.33 -0.58 -11.04
N GLN A 83 2.79 -0.66 -12.25
CA GLN A 83 1.64 0.11 -12.69
C GLN A 83 0.41 -0.80 -12.76
N ALA A 84 -0.63 -0.46 -12.01
CA ALA A 84 -1.92 -1.14 -12.05
C ALA A 84 -2.79 -0.65 -13.21
N ASN A 85 -3.73 -1.50 -13.60
CA ASN A 85 -4.73 -1.19 -14.60
C ASN A 85 -5.94 -0.54 -13.91
N LYS A 86 -6.43 0.56 -14.48
CA LYS A 86 -7.75 1.08 -14.13
C LYS A 86 -8.82 0.11 -14.63
N ILE A 87 -9.84 -0.16 -13.82
CA ILE A 87 -10.96 -1.02 -14.22
C ILE A 87 -12.29 -0.28 -14.20
N GLU A 88 -13.13 -0.63 -15.17
CA GLU A 88 -14.50 -0.14 -15.26
C GLU A 88 -15.40 -0.95 -14.34
N ARG A 89 -15.54 -0.46 -13.10
CA ARG A 89 -16.56 -0.91 -12.15
C ARG A 89 -17.30 0.31 -11.64
N SER A 90 -18.60 0.17 -11.39
CA SER A 90 -19.42 1.26 -10.82
C SER A 90 -18.82 1.71 -9.48
N PRO A 91 -18.35 2.95 -9.37
CA PRO A 91 -17.83 3.51 -8.12
C PRO A 91 -18.94 4.15 -7.28
N ALA A 92 -20.22 3.94 -7.62
CA ALA A 92 -21.36 4.67 -7.06
C ALA A 92 -21.42 4.61 -5.53
N ILE A 93 -21.18 3.44 -4.95
CA ILE A 93 -21.20 3.26 -3.49
C ILE A 93 -20.15 4.16 -2.83
N TYR A 94 -18.90 4.12 -3.30
CA TYR A 94 -17.82 4.92 -2.72
C TYR A 94 -17.95 6.42 -3.04
N ARG A 95 -18.47 6.78 -4.21
CA ARG A 95 -18.78 8.18 -4.56
C ARG A 95 -19.84 8.77 -3.65
N ASN A 96 -20.91 8.03 -3.38
CA ASN A 96 -21.97 8.48 -2.49
C ASN A 96 -21.44 8.65 -1.06
N SER A 97 -20.68 7.68 -0.55
CA SER A 97 -20.06 7.80 0.78
C SER A 97 -19.07 8.98 0.86
N THR A 98 -18.30 9.24 -0.20
CA THR A 98 -17.39 10.39 -0.25
C THR A 98 -18.17 11.71 -0.22
N LYS A 99 -19.26 11.78 -0.98
CA LYS A 99 -20.13 12.97 -1.04
C LYS A 99 -20.79 13.23 0.31
N GLU A 100 -21.40 12.21 0.92
CA GLU A 100 -22.04 12.30 2.24
C GLU A 100 -21.05 12.78 3.31
N TYR A 101 -19.84 12.22 3.33
CA TYR A 101 -18.79 12.65 4.26
C TYR A 101 -18.43 14.14 4.09
N LEU A 102 -18.30 14.61 2.85
CA LEU A 102 -18.00 16.02 2.56
C LEU A 102 -19.17 16.95 2.89
N GLU A 103 -20.41 16.49 2.74
CA GLU A 103 -21.61 17.24 3.15
C GLU A 103 -21.65 17.41 4.68
N GLU A 104 -21.33 16.35 5.44
CA GLU A 104 -21.33 16.38 6.90
C GLU A 104 -20.13 17.13 7.51
N ASN A 105 -18.95 17.01 6.88
CA ASN A 105 -17.68 17.43 7.51
C ASN A 105 -16.94 18.53 6.74
N GLY A 106 -17.43 18.96 5.57
CA GLY A 106 -16.72 19.88 4.68
C GLY A 106 -16.33 21.21 5.35
N ALA A 107 -17.23 21.79 6.14
CA ALA A 107 -16.95 23.05 6.87
C ALA A 107 -15.82 22.89 7.90
N TYR A 108 -15.70 21.72 8.54
CA TYR A 108 -14.61 21.43 9.46
C TYR A 108 -13.28 21.32 8.70
N LEU A 109 -13.27 20.58 7.59
CA LEU A 109 -12.08 20.40 6.75
C LEU A 109 -11.57 21.75 6.22
N GLU A 110 -12.48 22.60 5.73
CA GLU A 110 -12.16 23.95 5.24
C GLU A 110 -11.58 24.83 6.36
N LYS A 111 -12.25 24.87 7.52
CA LYS A 111 -11.80 25.64 8.70
C LYS A 111 -10.38 25.28 9.13
N HIS A 112 -9.99 24.01 8.97
CA HIS A 112 -8.68 23.50 9.36
C HIS A 112 -7.68 23.42 8.19
N GLY A 113 -8.03 23.94 7.01
CA GLY A 113 -7.15 24.00 5.85
C GLY A 113 -6.79 22.64 5.27
N ILE A 114 -7.64 21.62 5.47
CA ILE A 114 -7.40 20.27 4.94
C ILE A 114 -7.76 20.25 3.45
N PRO A 115 -6.82 19.91 2.55
CA PRO A 115 -7.10 19.83 1.13
C PRO A 115 -8.14 18.74 0.83
N LEU A 116 -9.13 19.06 -0.02
CA LEU A 116 -10.13 18.09 -0.49
C LEU A 116 -9.70 17.37 -1.77
N THR A 117 -8.60 17.78 -2.37
CA THR A 117 -8.05 17.25 -3.62
C THR A 117 -6.56 17.02 -3.49
N GLY A 118 -6.06 15.96 -4.14
CA GLY A 118 -4.64 15.62 -4.18
C GLY A 118 -4.23 14.61 -3.11
N TRP A 119 -2.92 14.35 -3.05
CA TRP A 119 -2.23 13.57 -2.02
C TRP A 119 -1.18 14.45 -1.34
#